data_AF-A0A1Y5F7Z4-F1
#
_entry.id   AF-A0A1Y5F7Z4-F1
#
_cell.length_a   1.000
_cell.length_b   1.000
_cell.length_c   1.000
_cell.angle_alpha   90.00
_cell.angle_beta   90.00
_cell.angle_gamma   90.00
#
_symmetry.space_group_name_H-M   'P 1'
#
loop_
_entity.id
_entity.type
_entity.pdbx_description
1 polymer ?
#
loop_
_entity_poly.entity_id
_entity_poly.type
_entity_poly.pdbx_seq_one_letter_code
_entity_poly.pdbx_strand_id
1 'polypeptide(L)'
;MKYLIFTFLMSTKLYATELIIPEFKKKVLTVNIVHAEPFDFDTFVLTNRFNKQFTLVCSGNPFYGNKSSYLEYENFFGSHVADFKFKQNVACHVLKEHLYAVFEGVNRDNQIQIFLNRESGLVEKIILPPIDPLYDGEEHTPLEDIRELAKL
;
A
#
# COMPACT_ATOMS: atom_id res chain seq x y z
N MET A 1 53.64 -12.66 -36.18
CA MET A 1 52.15 -12.78 -36.16
C MET A 1 51.55 -13.07 -34.77
N LYS A 2 52.25 -12.88 -33.64
CA LYS A 2 51.71 -13.16 -32.29
C LYS A 2 51.02 -11.97 -31.60
N TYR A 3 51.13 -10.76 -32.13
CA TYR A 3 50.63 -9.54 -31.48
C TYR A 3 49.27 -9.05 -31.96
N LEU A 4 48.67 -9.68 -32.98
CA LEU A 4 47.39 -9.26 -33.56
C LEU A 4 46.15 -9.70 -32.76
N ILE A 5 46.28 -10.74 -31.93
CA ILE A 5 45.16 -11.26 -31.14
C ILE A 5 44.92 -10.40 -29.89
N PHE A 6 45.97 -9.75 -29.37
CA PHE A 6 45.88 -8.98 -28.12
C PHE A 6 45.18 -7.62 -28.30
N THR A 7 45.23 -7.03 -29.49
CA THR A 7 44.58 -5.75 -29.79
C THR A 7 43.07 -5.87 -30.00
N PHE A 8 42.54 -7.06 -30.31
CA PHE A 8 41.09 -7.25 -30.50
C PHE A 8 40.33 -7.29 -29.16
N LEU A 9 40.96 -7.78 -28.10
CA LEU A 9 40.36 -7.90 -26.75
C LEU A 9 40.15 -6.57 -26.02
N MET A 10 40.81 -5.48 -26.44
CA MET A 10 40.67 -4.16 -25.81
C MET A 10 39.58 -3.28 -26.46
N SER A 11 38.84 -3.81 -27.43
CA SER A 11 37.86 -3.04 -28.21
C SER A 11 36.40 -3.21 -27.77
N THR A 12 36.13 -4.02 -26.74
CA THR A 12 34.78 -4.11 -26.19
C THR A 12 34.49 -2.86 -25.37
N LYS A 13 33.75 -1.92 -25.97
CA LYS A 13 33.13 -0.83 -25.23
C LYS A 13 32.23 -1.47 -24.16
N LEU A 14 32.65 -1.39 -22.91
CA LEU A 14 31.79 -1.64 -21.76
C LEU A 14 30.66 -0.62 -21.86
N TYR A 15 29.53 -1.05 -22.41
CA TYR A 15 28.27 -0.35 -22.25
C TYR A 15 27.91 -0.51 -20.78
N ALA A 16 28.40 0.41 -19.95
CA ALA A 16 27.89 0.59 -18.61
C ALA A 16 26.41 0.91 -18.77
N THR A 17 25.55 -0.04 -18.41
CA THR A 17 24.11 0.18 -18.35
C THR A 17 23.90 1.23 -17.26
N GLU A 18 23.64 2.47 -17.69
CA GLU A 18 23.37 3.57 -16.79
C GLU A 18 22.04 3.26 -16.09
N LEU A 19 22.12 2.84 -14.82
CA LEU A 19 20.95 2.60 -14.00
C LEU A 19 20.40 3.98 -13.60
N ILE A 20 19.50 4.53 -14.41
CA ILE A 20 18.75 5.74 -14.06
C ILE A 20 17.77 5.33 -12.94
N ILE A 21 18.19 5.49 -11.69
CA ILE A 21 17.29 5.38 -10.55
C ILE A 21 16.46 6.68 -10.54
N PRO A 22 15.13 6.61 -10.80
CA PRO A 22 14.31 7.81 -10.77
C PRO A 22 14.35 8.42 -9.36
N GLU A 23 14.77 9.68 -9.24
CA GLU A 23 14.63 10.43 -8.00
C GLU A 23 13.15 10.59 -7.68
N PHE A 24 12.69 9.89 -6.64
CA PHE A 24 11.33 9.98 -6.16
C PHE A 24 11.11 11.28 -5.38
N LYS A 25 10.78 12.37 -6.09
CA LYS A 25 10.61 13.71 -5.49
C LYS A 25 9.47 13.84 -4.47
N LYS A 26 8.47 12.93 -4.49
CA LYS A 26 7.34 12.97 -3.55
C LYS A 26 7.66 12.17 -2.29
N LYS A 27 7.80 12.88 -1.16
CA LYS A 27 7.99 12.29 0.17
C LYS A 27 6.78 11.49 0.65
N VAL A 28 5.58 12.05 0.44
CA VAL A 28 4.31 11.44 0.84
C VAL A 28 3.56 10.97 -0.40
N LEU A 29 3.10 9.73 -0.36
CA LEU A 29 2.18 9.14 -1.31
C LEU A 29 0.77 9.17 -0.76
N THR A 30 -0.17 9.58 -1.59
CA THR A 30 -1.60 9.39 -1.32
C THR A 30 -2.08 8.19 -2.13
N VAL A 31 -2.55 7.17 -1.42
CA VAL A 31 -3.11 5.95 -1.99
C VAL A 31 -4.61 5.96 -1.78
N ASN A 32 -5.36 5.99 -2.88
CA ASN A 32 -6.81 5.93 -2.86
C ASN A 32 -7.25 4.49 -3.10
N ILE A 33 -7.67 3.83 -2.01
CA ILE A 33 -8.21 2.48 -2.03
C ILE A 33 -9.66 2.55 -2.51
N VAL A 34 -9.94 1.80 -3.58
CA VAL A 34 -11.25 1.75 -4.24
C VAL A 34 -11.88 0.36 -4.14
N HIS A 35 -11.19 -0.57 -3.50
CA HIS A 35 -11.70 -1.91 -3.25
C HIS A 35 -10.95 -2.48 -2.05
N ALA A 36 -11.67 -3.17 -1.17
CA ALA A 36 -11.11 -3.90 -0.06
C ALA A 36 -11.79 -5.26 0.02
N GLU A 37 -11.03 -6.29 0.35
CA GLU A 37 -11.57 -7.64 0.53
C GLU A 37 -10.84 -8.35 1.68
N PRO A 38 -11.56 -9.14 2.50
CA PRO A 38 -10.93 -10.05 3.44
C PRO A 38 -10.02 -11.01 2.66
N PHE A 39 -8.82 -11.24 3.18
CA PHE A 39 -7.85 -12.15 2.60
C PHE A 39 -7.43 -13.20 3.62
N ASP A 40 -6.57 -14.13 3.19
CA ASP A 40 -6.14 -15.24 4.01
C ASP A 40 -5.53 -14.76 5.34
N PHE A 41 -5.67 -15.63 6.35
CA PHE A 41 -5.01 -15.47 7.64
C PHE A 41 -5.35 -14.16 8.38
N ASP A 42 -6.61 -13.71 8.34
CA ASP A 42 -7.07 -12.50 9.05
C ASP A 42 -6.34 -11.21 8.60
N THR A 43 -6.13 -11.11 7.28
CA THR A 43 -5.61 -9.91 6.61
C THR A 43 -6.65 -9.32 5.67
N PHE A 44 -6.38 -8.13 5.14
CA PHE A 44 -7.21 -7.51 4.09
C PHE A 44 -6.33 -7.14 2.91
N VAL A 45 -6.82 -7.42 1.71
CA VAL A 45 -6.25 -6.89 0.47
C VAL A 45 -6.96 -5.58 0.15
N LEU A 46 -6.17 -4.53 -0.03
CA LEU A 46 -6.62 -3.18 -0.37
C LEU A 46 -6.11 -2.86 -1.77
N THR A 47 -7.02 -2.61 -2.70
CA THR A 47 -6.69 -2.32 -4.09
C THR A 47 -6.97 -0.86 -4.41
N ASN A 48 -5.96 -0.16 -4.95
CA ASN A 48 -6.14 1.22 -5.39
C ASN A 48 -6.73 1.31 -6.80
N ARG A 49 -7.10 2.53 -7.23
CA ARG A 49 -7.65 2.77 -8.59
C ARG A 49 -6.76 2.36 -9.77
N PHE A 50 -5.49 2.05 -9.51
CA PHE A 50 -4.49 1.63 -10.50
C PHE A 50 -4.17 0.12 -10.39
N ASN A 51 -5.04 -0.65 -9.73
CA ASN A 51 -4.88 -2.09 -9.49
C ASN A 51 -3.57 -2.43 -8.76
N LYS A 52 -3.09 -1.54 -7.89
CA LYS A 52 -1.99 -1.84 -6.97
C LYS A 52 -2.58 -2.38 -5.69
N GLN A 53 -2.07 -3.52 -5.26
CA GLN A 53 -2.53 -4.23 -4.08
C GLN A 53 -1.64 -3.91 -2.89
N PHE A 54 -2.28 -3.79 -1.75
CA PHE A 54 -1.65 -3.65 -0.46
C PHE A 54 -2.27 -4.65 0.51
N THR A 55 -1.47 -5.35 1.29
CA THR A 55 -1.98 -6.28 2.31
C THR A 55 -1.89 -5.61 3.67
N LEU A 56 -3.02 -5.44 4.34
CA LEU A 56 -3.10 -4.92 5.69
C LEU A 56 -2.84 -6.05 6.69
N VAL A 57 -1.73 -5.97 7.41
CA VAL A 57 -1.33 -6.95 8.42
C VAL A 57 -1.23 -6.25 9.78
N CYS A 58 -2.17 -6.54 10.68
CA CYS A 58 -2.15 -5.97 12.03
C CYS A 58 -1.31 -6.79 13.00
N SER A 59 -0.70 -6.12 13.98
CA SER A 59 0.16 -6.75 14.99
C SER A 59 -0.57 -7.83 15.77
N GLY A 60 0.14 -8.90 16.13
CA GLY A 60 -0.42 -10.00 16.89
C GLY A 60 -1.21 -10.99 16.03
N ASN A 61 -1.10 -10.90 14.70
CA ASN A 61 -1.63 -11.90 13.81
C ASN A 61 -0.83 -13.22 14.01
N PRO A 62 -1.49 -14.33 14.39
CA PRO A 62 -0.81 -15.57 14.76
C PRO A 62 -0.12 -16.26 13.56
N PHE A 63 -0.58 -16.00 12.34
CA PHE A 63 -0.03 -16.60 11.12
C PHE A 63 1.23 -15.88 10.63
N TYR A 64 1.31 -14.57 10.87
CA TYR A 64 2.45 -13.74 10.46
C TYR A 64 3.48 -13.56 11.58
N GLY A 65 3.11 -13.78 12.85
CA GLY A 65 4.02 -13.63 13.99
C GLY A 65 4.56 -12.21 14.17
N ASN A 66 3.88 -11.20 13.61
CA ASN A 66 4.34 -9.83 13.52
C ASN A 66 4.08 -9.05 14.82
N LYS A 67 5.10 -8.36 15.33
CA LYS A 67 4.99 -7.48 16.51
C LYS A 67 4.43 -6.10 16.19
N SER A 68 4.54 -5.67 14.94
CA SER A 68 4.11 -4.36 14.46
C SER A 68 3.12 -4.51 13.32
N SER A 69 2.17 -3.59 13.26
CA SER A 69 1.23 -3.51 12.14
C SER A 69 1.87 -2.82 10.94
N TYR A 70 1.54 -3.27 9.73
CA TYR A 70 2.05 -2.69 8.49
C TYR A 70 1.07 -2.87 7.32
N LEU A 71 1.27 -2.04 6.29
CA LEU A 71 0.74 -2.23 4.95
C LEU A 71 1.87 -2.74 4.07
N GLU A 72 1.73 -3.97 3.61
CA GLU A 72 2.61 -4.58 2.62
C GLU A 72 2.21 -4.11 1.24
N TYR A 73 3.17 -3.65 0.42
CA TYR A 73 2.93 -3.26 -0.96
C TYR A 73 3.54 -4.28 -1.92
N GLU A 74 2.70 -4.83 -2.81
CA GLU A 74 3.12 -5.72 -3.87
C GLU A 74 3.07 -5.03 -5.24
N ASN A 75 4.05 -5.32 -6.08
CA ASN A 75 4.03 -4.85 -7.46
C ASN A 75 3.03 -5.65 -8.32
N PHE A 76 2.94 -5.28 -9.60
CA PHE A 76 2.06 -5.95 -10.56
C PHE A 76 2.38 -7.44 -10.77
N PHE A 77 3.60 -7.89 -10.45
CA PHE A 77 4.03 -9.27 -10.58
C PHE A 77 3.83 -10.07 -9.28
N GLY A 78 3.12 -9.51 -8.28
CA GLY A 78 2.94 -10.14 -6.97
C GLY A 78 4.25 -10.23 -6.17
N SER A 79 5.27 -9.45 -6.52
CA SER A 79 6.51 -9.40 -5.73
C SER A 79 6.40 -8.30 -4.70
N HIS A 80 6.73 -8.64 -3.46
CA HIS A 80 6.93 -7.70 -2.36
C HIS A 80 7.86 -6.54 -2.77
N VAL A 81 7.45 -5.31 -2.45
CA VAL A 81 8.23 -4.10 -2.75
C VAL A 81 8.60 -3.34 -1.48
N ALA A 82 7.65 -3.14 -0.56
CA ALA A 82 7.87 -2.33 0.62
C ALA A 82 6.82 -2.59 1.70
N ASP A 83 7.21 -2.38 2.96
CA ASP A 83 6.29 -2.35 4.10
C ASP A 83 6.20 -0.94 4.67
N PHE A 84 4.97 -0.45 4.84
CA PHE A 84 4.69 0.80 5.53
C PHE A 84 4.16 0.51 6.93
N LYS A 85 4.96 0.83 7.95
CA LYS A 85 4.61 0.52 9.34
C LYS A 85 3.64 1.53 9.91
N PHE A 86 2.72 1.06 10.72
CA PHE A 86 1.91 1.93 11.56
C PHE A 86 2.73 2.36 12.77
N LYS A 87 2.71 3.66 13.08
CA LYS A 87 3.34 4.19 14.29
C LYS A 87 2.68 3.63 15.56
N GLN A 88 1.36 3.44 15.50
CA GLN A 88 0.57 2.84 16.57
C GLN A 88 -0.22 1.65 16.02
N ASN A 89 0.01 0.46 16.58
CA ASN A 89 -0.64 -0.77 16.13
C ASN A 89 -2.18 -0.69 16.18
N VAL A 90 -2.73 0.06 17.15
CA VAL A 90 -4.17 0.28 17.34
C VAL A 90 -4.83 0.84 16.08
N ALA A 91 -4.16 1.75 15.36
CA ALA A 91 -4.72 2.33 14.13
C ALA A 91 -4.97 1.29 13.03
N CYS A 92 -4.14 0.24 12.96
CA CYS A 92 -4.38 -0.88 12.05
C CYS A 92 -5.61 -1.67 12.46
N HIS A 93 -5.76 -1.98 13.75
CA HIS A 93 -6.91 -2.75 14.24
C HIS A 93 -8.23 -2.01 14.02
N VAL A 94 -8.26 -0.70 14.29
CA VAL A 94 -9.45 0.14 13.99
C VAL A 94 -9.78 0.14 12.50
N LEU A 95 -8.77 0.25 11.63
CA LEU A 95 -8.97 0.13 10.19
C LEU A 95 -9.51 -1.25 9.81
N LYS A 96 -8.95 -2.33 10.37
CA LYS A 96 -9.37 -3.71 10.09
C LYS A 96 -10.83 -3.94 10.52
N GLU A 97 -11.20 -3.51 11.71
CA GLU A 97 -12.59 -3.59 12.21
C GLU A 97 -13.56 -2.81 11.33
N HIS A 98 -13.17 -1.60 10.91
CA HIS A 98 -13.97 -0.83 9.96
C HIS A 98 -14.16 -1.57 8.63
N LEU A 99 -13.07 -2.11 8.06
CA LEU A 99 -13.12 -2.85 6.81
C LEU A 99 -14.02 -4.08 6.91
N TYR A 100 -13.98 -4.84 8.00
CA TYR A 100 -14.91 -5.95 8.21
C TYR A 100 -16.39 -5.53 8.14
N ALA A 101 -16.72 -4.30 8.53
CA ALA A 101 -18.08 -3.79 8.49
C ALA A 101 -18.48 -3.22 7.12
N VAL A 102 -17.54 -2.67 6.34
CA VAL A 102 -17.88 -1.85 5.15
C VAL A 102 -17.16 -2.25 3.86
N PHE A 103 -16.41 -3.35 3.80
CA PHE A 103 -15.54 -3.66 2.66
C PHE A 103 -16.28 -3.65 1.30
N GLU A 104 -17.53 -4.12 1.25
CA GLU A 104 -18.37 -4.10 0.04
C GLU A 104 -18.72 -2.68 -0.44
N GLY A 105 -18.77 -1.72 0.47
CA GLY A 105 -19.07 -0.31 0.20
C GLY A 105 -17.85 0.50 -0.28
N VAL A 106 -16.63 -0.05 -0.18
CA VAL A 106 -15.41 0.63 -0.62
C VAL A 106 -15.32 0.59 -2.14
N ASN A 107 -15.48 1.74 -2.78
CA ASN A 107 -15.54 1.86 -4.24
C ASN A 107 -14.92 3.18 -4.74
N ARG A 108 -15.16 3.55 -6.00
CA ARG A 108 -14.59 4.79 -6.59
C ARG A 108 -15.20 6.06 -6.01
N ASP A 109 -16.41 6.02 -5.49
CA ASP A 109 -17.07 7.17 -4.88
C ASP A 109 -16.81 7.21 -3.37
N ASN A 110 -16.69 6.03 -2.75
CA ASN A 110 -16.39 5.83 -1.33
C ASN A 110 -14.97 5.29 -1.11
N GLN A 111 -13.97 6.15 -1.31
CA GLN A 111 -12.56 5.75 -1.26
C GLN A 111 -11.97 5.89 0.15
N ILE A 112 -11.13 4.94 0.57
CA ILE A 112 -10.24 5.12 1.72
C ILE A 112 -8.95 5.78 1.23
N GLN A 113 -8.54 6.88 1.85
CA GLN A 113 -7.29 7.55 1.51
C GLN A 113 -6.22 7.25 2.55
N ILE A 114 -5.11 6.68 2.11
CA ILE A 114 -3.97 6.32 2.96
C ILE A 114 -2.76 7.15 2.54
N PHE A 115 -2.14 7.83 3.49
CA PHE A 115 -0.96 8.65 3.29
C PHE A 115 0.27 7.90 3.79
N LEU A 116 1.20 7.62 2.87
CA LEU A 116 2.39 6.81 3.12
C LEU A 116 3.65 7.67 2.94
N ASN A 117 4.52 7.70 3.93
CA ASN A 117 5.80 8.39 3.83
C ASN A 117 6.87 7.43 3.31
N ARG A 118 7.46 7.77 2.17
CA ARG A 118 8.50 6.96 1.51
C ARG A 118 9.86 7.02 2.21
N GLU A 119 10.18 8.13 2.86
CA GLU A 119 11.46 8.31 3.54
C GLU A 119 11.47 7.57 4.88
N SER A 120 10.38 7.68 5.65
CA SER A 120 10.27 7.02 6.96
C SER A 120 9.71 5.60 6.90
N GLY A 121 9.05 5.22 5.80
CA GLY A 121 8.37 3.93 5.68
C GLY A 121 7.17 3.81 6.62
N LEU A 122 6.48 4.92 6.89
CA LEU A 122 5.36 4.98 7.84
C LEU A 122 4.04 5.28 7.16
N VAL A 123 2.96 4.75 7.75
CA VAL A 123 1.60 5.21 7.51
C VAL A 123 1.40 6.50 8.34
N GLU A 124 1.24 7.64 7.67
CA GLU A 124 1.10 8.93 8.33
C GLU A 124 -0.35 9.25 8.71
N LYS A 125 -1.28 8.95 7.81
CA LYS A 125 -2.69 9.31 7.95
C LYS A 125 -3.58 8.36 7.18
N ILE A 126 -4.77 8.09 7.72
CA ILE A 126 -5.85 7.37 7.04
C ILE A 126 -7.12 8.21 7.15
N ILE A 127 -7.81 8.40 6.03
CA ILE A 127 -9.12 9.04 5.95
C ILE A 127 -10.10 7.98 5.48
N LEU A 128 -11.11 7.71 6.32
CA LEU A 128 -12.18 6.80 5.98
C LEU A 128 -13.30 7.55 5.24
N PRO A 129 -13.94 6.92 4.25
CA PRO A 129 -15.16 7.45 3.65
C PRO A 129 -16.32 7.37 4.65
N PRO A 130 -17.33 8.23 4.51
CA PRO A 130 -18.56 8.14 5.29
C PRO A 130 -19.44 7.01 4.73
N ILE A 131 -19.04 5.75 4.96
CA ILE A 131 -19.85 4.58 4.63
C ILE A 131 -20.65 4.21 5.88
N ASP A 132 -21.97 4.09 5.74
CA ASP A 132 -22.84 3.57 6.79
C ASP A 132 -22.58 2.05 6.96
N PRO A 133 -22.14 1.57 8.13
CA PRO A 133 -21.96 0.13 8.39
C PRO A 133 -23.26 -0.68 8.31
N LEU A 134 -24.42 -0.02 8.34
CA LEU A 134 -25.74 -0.62 8.20
C LEU A 134 -26.30 -0.48 6.77
N TYR A 135 -25.49 0.02 5.83
CA TYR A 135 -25.88 0.23 4.44
C TYR A 135 -26.34 -1.09 3.81
N ASP A 136 -27.62 -1.19 3.49
CA ASP A 136 -28.29 -2.36 2.91
C ASP A 136 -28.39 -2.31 1.38
N GLY A 137 -27.83 -1.27 0.76
CA GLY A 137 -27.84 -1.04 -0.68
C GLY A 137 -28.94 -0.09 -1.18
N GLU A 138 -29.75 0.52 -0.30
CA GLU A 138 -30.68 1.57 -0.69
C GLU A 138 -29.99 2.94 -0.85
N GLU A 139 -30.45 3.76 -1.80
CA GLU A 139 -29.85 5.06 -2.14
C GLU A 139 -30.09 6.07 -0.99
N HIS A 140 -29.10 6.21 -0.10
CA HIS A 140 -29.15 7.18 0.99
C HIS A 140 -28.23 8.37 0.73
N THR A 141 -28.76 9.57 0.95
CA THR A 141 -28.04 10.84 0.92
C THR A 141 -26.77 10.76 1.77
N PRO A 142 -25.61 11.27 1.29
CA PRO A 142 -24.34 11.13 2.01
C PRO A 142 -24.44 11.79 3.40
N LEU A 143 -24.19 11.00 4.44
CA LEU A 143 -23.93 11.55 5.78
C LEU A 143 -22.57 12.26 5.73
N GLU A 144 -22.57 13.58 5.85
CA GLU A 144 -21.36 14.39 6.03
C GLU A 144 -20.74 14.09 7.41
N ASP A 145 -20.02 12.97 7.55
CA ASP A 145 -19.23 12.70 8.74
C ASP A 145 -17.86 12.14 8.34
N ILE A 146 -16.97 13.03 7.88
CA ILE A 146 -15.57 12.70 7.62
C ILE A 146 -14.88 12.47 8.97
N ARG A 147 -14.80 11.22 9.40
CA ARG A 147 -14.03 10.83 10.59
C ARG A 147 -12.55 10.73 10.25
N GLU A 148 -11.78 11.77 10.58
CA GLU A 148 -10.32 11.69 10.57
C GLU A 148 -9.85 10.79 11.72
N LEU A 149 -9.44 9.56 11.40
CA LEU A 149 -9.09 8.59 12.44
C LEU A 149 -7.77 8.89 13.16
N ALA A 150 -6.88 9.73 12.63
CA ALA A 150 -5.69 10.19 13.35
C ALA A 150 -4.85 11.25 12.62
N LYS A 151 -4.25 12.16 13.40
CA LYS A 151 -2.83 12.55 13.25
C LYS A 151 -2.01 11.60 14.15
N LEU A 152 -1.19 10.71 13.58
CA LEU A 152 -0.40 9.71 14.34
C LEU A 152 0.97 10.22 14.81
#